data_AF-A0A6N7IXS3-F1
#
_entry.id   AF-A0A6N7IXS3-F1
#
_cell.length_a   1.000
_cell.length_b   1.000
_cell.length_c   1.000
_cell.angle_alpha   90.00
_cell.angle_beta   90.00
_cell.angle_gamma   90.00
#
_symmetry.space_group_name_H-M   'P 1'
#
loop_
_entity.id
_entity.type
_entity.pdbx_description
1 polymer ?
#
loop_
_entity_poly.entity_id
_entity_poly.type
_entity_poly.pdbx_seq_one_letter_code
_entity_poly.pdbx_strand_id
1 'polypeptide(L)'
;MLLKRYFWISVSILLLSLSAGAIYPEWIRTPVAVTVNNLEGVVHEIDKDNLNFFLFVLLKNLSVALFVIFVWEIARFGNRLRRSLARVLPFKLVQQILSVPVERSAKFIPVVVLVVNGLIISGAVWYFSTEGIPASVSALGMLPHGIPELSALCLACGIGMSDMMAHDRARTFFRLVLPLFVVAAVLETWISPLVMAWMWAKTGL
;
A
#
# COMPACT_ATOMS: atom_id res chain seq x y z
N MET A 1 17.59 16.79 2.20
CA MET A 1 16.81 17.33 3.33
C MET A 1 15.29 17.21 3.12
N LEU A 2 14.78 17.51 1.91
CA LEU A 2 13.34 17.42 1.59
C LEU A 2 12.75 15.99 1.64
N LEU A 3 13.41 14.97 1.05
CA LEU A 3 12.89 13.59 1.08
C LEU A 3 12.73 13.05 2.50
N LYS A 4 13.68 13.36 3.40
CA LYS A 4 13.59 13.00 4.82
C LYS A 4 12.33 13.57 5.48
N ARG A 5 11.96 14.81 5.16
CA ARG A 5 10.74 15.45 5.68
C ARG A 5 9.49 14.71 5.19
N TYR A 6 9.40 14.44 3.89
CA TYR A 6 8.23 13.74 3.34
C TYR A 6 8.12 12.29 3.81
N PHE A 7 9.25 11.61 4.03
CA PHE A 7 9.27 10.29 4.66
C PHE A 7 8.66 10.34 6.07
N TRP A 8 9.09 11.27 6.92
CA TRP A 8 8.52 11.41 8.26
C TRP A 8 7.05 11.82 8.24
N ILE A 9 6.63 12.66 7.28
CA ILE A 9 5.21 12.96 7.08
C ILE A 9 4.43 11.68 6.74
N SER A 10 4.95 10.83 5.84
CA SER A 10 4.33 9.55 5.51
C SER A 10 4.21 8.63 6.73
N VAL A 11 5.28 8.53 7.53
CA VAL A 11 5.27 7.76 8.78
C VAL A 11 4.22 8.29 9.74
N SER A 12 4.15 9.61 9.94
CA SER A 12 3.14 10.22 10.82
C SER A 12 1.72 9.94 10.35
N ILE A 13 1.44 10.05 9.05
CA ILE A 13 0.12 9.74 8.48
C ILE A 13 -0.24 8.27 8.74
N LEU A 14 0.70 7.35 8.49
CA LEU A 14 0.49 5.91 8.72
C LEU A 14 0.23 5.59 10.20
N LEU A 15 0.98 6.19 11.12
CA LEU A 15 0.78 5.99 12.55
C LEU A 15 -0.56 6.57 13.04
N LEU A 16 -0.95 7.73 12.50
CA LEU A 16 -2.26 8.32 12.80
C LEU A 16 -3.40 7.45 12.27
N SER A 17 -3.29 6.90 11.06
CA SER A 17 -4.32 6.02 10.50
C SER A 17 -4.41 4.68 11.23
N LEU A 18 -3.28 4.08 11.61
CA LEU A 18 -3.24 2.91 12.49
C LEU A 18 -3.93 3.19 13.83
N SER A 19 -3.62 4.33 14.45
CA SER A 19 -4.21 4.74 15.73
C SER A 19 -5.72 4.99 15.60
N ALA A 20 -6.14 5.65 14.52
CA ALA A 20 -7.55 5.91 14.24
C ALA A 20 -8.33 4.61 14.08
N GLY A 21 -7.80 3.63 13.35
CA GLY A 21 -8.48 2.36 13.17
C GLY A 21 -8.49 1.46 14.41
N ALA A 22 -7.49 1.59 15.28
CA ALA A 22 -7.51 0.96 16.60
C ALA A 22 -8.59 1.57 17.53
N ILE A 23 -8.85 2.88 17.43
CA ILE A 23 -9.86 3.58 18.25
C ILE A 23 -11.28 3.37 17.72
N TYR A 24 -11.44 3.27 16.39
CA TYR A 24 -12.75 3.14 15.72
C TYR A 24 -12.89 1.82 14.94
N PRO A 25 -12.79 0.66 15.60
CA PRO A 25 -12.74 -0.65 14.94
C PRO A 25 -14.02 -0.97 14.15
N GLU A 26 -15.18 -0.48 14.60
CA GLU A 26 -16.49 -0.77 13.98
C GLU A 26 -16.59 -0.30 12.52
N TRP A 27 -15.87 0.77 12.15
CA TRP A 27 -15.89 1.34 10.80
C TRP A 27 -15.10 0.49 9.80
N ILE A 28 -14.14 -0.29 10.31
CA ILE A 28 -13.18 -1.06 9.51
C ILE A 28 -13.53 -2.55 9.53
N ARG A 29 -14.29 -3.00 10.53
CA ARG A 29 -14.71 -4.38 10.72
C ARG A 29 -15.34 -5.00 9.47
N THR A 30 -16.40 -4.40 8.96
CA THR A 30 -17.15 -4.97 7.83
C THR A 30 -16.29 -5.01 6.55
N PRO A 31 -15.60 -3.93 6.16
CA PRO A 31 -14.69 -3.99 5.00
C PRO A 31 -13.57 -5.03 5.15
N VAL A 32 -12.94 -5.14 6.32
CA VAL A 32 -11.83 -6.07 6.54
C VAL A 32 -12.32 -7.51 6.56
N ALA A 33 -13.40 -7.83 7.26
CA ALA A 33 -13.94 -9.19 7.30
C ALA A 33 -14.32 -9.68 5.89
N VAL A 34 -14.98 -8.83 5.09
CA VAL A 34 -15.29 -9.17 3.69
C VAL A 34 -14.02 -9.40 2.88
N THR A 35 -13.00 -8.57 3.08
CA THR A 35 -11.73 -8.69 2.35
C THR A 35 -10.98 -9.96 2.72
N VAL A 36 -10.90 -10.29 4.01
CA VAL A 36 -10.22 -11.49 4.52
C VAL A 36 -10.92 -12.76 4.02
N ASN A 37 -12.26 -12.82 4.13
CA ASN A 37 -13.02 -13.99 3.69
C ASN A 37 -12.92 -14.20 2.17
N ASN A 38 -12.91 -13.12 1.38
CA ASN A 38 -12.73 -13.22 -0.06
C ASN A 38 -11.29 -13.61 -0.44
N LEU A 39 -10.30 -13.18 0.34
CA LEU A 39 -8.90 -13.53 0.13
C LEU A 39 -8.64 -15.01 0.40
N GLU A 40 -9.26 -15.61 1.43
CA GLU A 40 -9.10 -17.03 1.75
C GLU A 40 -9.44 -17.93 0.55
N GLY A 41 -10.53 -17.62 -0.18
CA GLY A 41 -10.91 -18.33 -1.40
C GLY A 41 -9.90 -18.20 -2.54
N VAL A 42 -9.26 -17.03 -2.70
CA VAL A 42 -8.27 -16.78 -3.77
C VAL A 42 -6.91 -17.36 -3.41
N VAL A 43 -6.50 -17.28 -2.15
CA VAL A 43 -5.21 -17.77 -1.67
C VAL A 43 -5.13 -19.30 -1.80
N HIS A 44 -6.21 -20.02 -1.50
CA HIS A 44 -6.26 -21.48 -1.67
C HIS A 44 -6.04 -21.94 -3.13
N GLU A 45 -6.31 -21.10 -4.13
CA GLU A 45 -6.02 -21.40 -5.54
C GLU A 45 -4.54 -21.14 -5.91
N ILE A 46 -3.88 -20.21 -5.22
CA ILE A 46 -2.48 -19.79 -5.46
C ILE A 46 -1.49 -20.71 -4.70
N ASP A 47 -1.96 -21.40 -3.66
CA ASP A 47 -1.21 -22.10 -2.60
C ASP A 47 -0.30 -23.28 -3.02
N LYS A 48 -0.19 -23.61 -4.32
CA LYS A 48 0.62 -24.76 -4.75
C LYS A 48 2.05 -24.42 -5.18
N ASP A 49 2.36 -23.15 -5.39
CA ASP A 49 3.70 -22.73 -5.83
C ASP A 49 4.17 -21.46 -5.11
N ASN A 50 5.20 -21.61 -4.26
CA ASN A 50 5.84 -20.52 -3.53
C ASN A 50 6.32 -19.39 -4.46
N LEU A 51 6.69 -19.70 -5.70
CA LEU A 51 7.13 -18.69 -6.66
C LEU A 51 5.98 -17.82 -7.15
N ASN A 52 4.79 -18.41 -7.39
CA ASN A 52 3.60 -17.66 -7.78
C ASN A 52 3.12 -16.76 -6.64
N PHE A 53 3.15 -17.25 -5.40
CA PHE A 53 2.81 -16.44 -4.22
C PHE A 53 3.80 -15.29 -4.03
N PHE A 54 5.11 -15.55 -4.16
CA PHE A 54 6.14 -14.51 -4.12
C PHE A 54 5.91 -13.43 -5.18
N LEU A 55 5.68 -13.83 -6.44
CA LEU A 55 5.43 -12.89 -7.52
C LEU A 55 4.16 -12.09 -7.28
N PHE A 56 3.10 -12.73 -6.79
CA PHE A 56 1.85 -12.06 -6.43
C PHE A 56 2.09 -10.95 -5.39
N VAL A 57 2.74 -11.29 -4.27
CA VAL A 57 3.04 -10.34 -3.19
C VAL A 57 3.91 -9.19 -3.69
N LEU A 58 4.97 -9.50 -4.44
CA LEU A 58 5.88 -8.50 -4.98
C LEU A 58 5.16 -7.56 -5.95
N LEU A 59 4.37 -8.09 -6.89
CA LEU A 59 3.68 -7.31 -7.91
C LEU A 59 2.57 -6.44 -7.32
N LYS A 60 1.80 -6.96 -6.36
CA LYS A 60 0.84 -6.21 -5.54
C LYS A 60 1.48 -4.93 -5.01
N ASN A 61 2.59 -5.08 -4.28
CA ASN A 61 3.23 -3.96 -3.59
C ASN A 61 3.97 -3.01 -4.55
N LEU A 62 4.60 -3.57 -5.58
CA LEU A 62 5.31 -2.79 -6.59
C LEU A 62 4.35 -1.94 -7.43
N SER A 63 3.17 -2.47 -7.75
CA SER A 63 2.15 -1.75 -8.52
C SER A 63 1.67 -0.49 -7.80
N VAL A 64 1.37 -0.61 -6.50
CA VAL A 64 0.97 0.52 -5.65
C VAL A 64 2.11 1.52 -5.55
N ALA A 65 3.34 1.06 -5.31
CA ALA A 65 4.50 1.95 -5.17
C ALA A 65 4.79 2.72 -6.46
N LEU A 66 4.81 2.06 -7.61
CA LEU A 66 5.01 2.69 -8.91
C LEU A 66 3.88 3.70 -9.20
N PHE A 67 2.64 3.32 -8.94
CA PHE A 67 1.50 4.20 -9.11
C PHE A 67 1.67 5.48 -8.29
N VAL A 68 1.98 5.36 -6.99
CA VAL A 68 2.12 6.51 -6.11
C VAL A 68 3.33 7.39 -6.46
N ILE A 69 4.48 6.79 -6.83
CA ILE A 69 5.69 7.53 -7.20
C ILE A 69 5.50 8.35 -8.48
N PHE A 70 4.76 7.80 -9.45
CA PHE A 70 4.55 8.40 -10.77
C PHE A 70 3.15 8.96 -10.98
N VAL A 71 2.34 9.07 -9.92
CA VAL A 71 0.95 9.53 -9.99
C VAL A 71 0.83 10.92 -10.60
N TRP A 72 1.83 11.76 -10.35
CA TRP A 72 1.91 13.11 -10.87
C TRP A 72 2.16 13.13 -12.39
N GLU A 73 3.07 12.29 -12.87
CA GLU A 73 3.37 12.12 -14.29
C GLU A 73 2.16 11.55 -15.03
N ILE A 74 1.46 10.59 -14.43
CA ILE A 74 0.20 10.03 -14.94
C ILE A 74 -0.87 11.13 -15.04
N ALA A 75 -1.07 11.92 -13.98
CA ALA A 75 -2.03 13.02 -13.98
C ALA A 75 -1.69 14.10 -15.03
N ARG A 76 -0.41 14.45 -15.17
CA ARG A 76 0.08 15.39 -16.18
C ARG A 76 -0.10 14.86 -17.59
N PHE A 77 0.15 13.56 -17.81
CA PHE A 77 -0.12 12.91 -19.10
C PHE A 77 -1.61 12.93 -19.42
N GLY A 78 -2.46 12.56 -18.46
CA GLY A 78 -3.92 12.64 -18.59
C GLY A 78 -4.40 14.05 -18.94
N ASN A 79 -3.86 15.08 -18.28
CA ASN A 79 -4.16 16.48 -18.60
C ASN A 79 -3.69 16.91 -20.00
N ARG A 80 -2.58 16.37 -20.51
CA ARG A 80 -2.13 16.62 -21.89
C ARG A 80 -3.05 15.96 -22.90
N LEU A 81 -3.40 14.70 -22.69
CA LEU A 81 -4.34 13.96 -23.54
C LEU A 81 -5.70 14.66 -23.59
N ARG A 82 -6.19 15.07 -22.43
CA ARG A 82 -7.41 15.87 -22.25
C ARG A 82 -7.39 17.19 -23.03
N ARG A 83 -6.30 17.95 -22.97
CA ARG A 83 -6.15 19.19 -23.76
C ARG A 83 -6.10 18.93 -25.26
N SER A 84 -5.54 17.80 -25.69
CA SER A 84 -5.58 17.40 -27.10
C SER A 84 -6.99 17.02 -27.55
N LEU A 85 -7.74 16.28 -26.73
CA LEU A 85 -9.14 15.91 -27.01
C LEU A 85 -10.11 17.10 -26.99
N ALA A 86 -9.93 18.04 -26.05
CA ALA A 86 -10.76 19.25 -25.96
C ALA A 86 -10.63 20.18 -27.17
N ARG A 87 -9.52 20.08 -27.93
CA ARG A 87 -9.35 20.78 -29.22
C ARG A 87 -10.13 20.13 -30.36
N VAL A 88 -10.46 18.86 -30.25
CA VAL A 88 -11.15 18.07 -31.30
C VAL A 88 -12.66 17.99 -31.04
N LEU A 89 -13.11 18.05 -29.79
CA LEU A 89 -14.51 17.90 -29.42
C LEU A 89 -15.26 19.26 -29.37
N PRO A 90 -16.39 19.42 -30.10
CA PRO A 90 -17.09 20.70 -30.25
C PRO A 90 -18.04 21.07 -29.09
N PHE A 91 -18.21 20.22 -28.08
CA PHE A 91 -19.24 20.40 -27.04
C PHE A 91 -18.71 21.19 -25.83
N LYS A 92 -19.27 22.39 -25.58
CA LYS A 92 -18.95 23.28 -24.44
C LYS A 92 -19.09 22.61 -23.05
N LEU A 93 -20.04 21.68 -22.91
CA LEU A 93 -20.29 20.96 -21.66
C LEU A 93 -19.15 19.98 -21.31
N VAL A 94 -18.59 19.34 -22.34
CA VAL A 94 -17.40 18.49 -22.24
C VAL A 94 -16.17 19.34 -21.88
N GLN A 95 -16.04 20.55 -22.43
CA GLN A 95 -14.95 21.47 -22.08
C GLN A 95 -14.99 21.96 -20.63
N GLN A 96 -16.18 22.20 -20.05
CA GLN A 96 -16.34 22.59 -18.65
C GLN A 96 -15.95 21.47 -17.67
N ILE A 97 -16.42 20.24 -17.90
CA ILE A 97 -15.98 19.06 -17.12
C ILE A 97 -14.47 18.85 -17.30
N LEU A 98 -13.94 19.18 -18.49
CA LEU A 98 -12.53 19.10 -18.79
C LEU A 98 -11.66 20.29 -18.29
N SER A 99 -12.15 21.16 -17.39
CA SER A 99 -11.38 22.31 -16.87
C SER A 99 -10.68 22.11 -15.51
N VAL A 100 -11.13 21.17 -14.66
CA VAL A 100 -10.55 20.99 -13.30
C VAL A 100 -9.17 20.32 -13.39
N PRO A 101 -8.06 20.95 -12.94
CA PRO A 101 -6.72 20.38 -13.04
C PRO A 101 -6.53 19.21 -12.06
N VAL A 102 -6.43 17.99 -12.60
CA VAL A 102 -6.26 16.75 -11.81
C VAL A 102 -4.88 16.68 -11.12
N GLU A 103 -3.91 17.45 -11.58
CA GLU A 103 -2.53 17.46 -11.09
C GLU A 103 -2.43 17.76 -9.59
N ARG A 104 -3.17 18.75 -9.07
CA ARG A 104 -3.10 19.09 -7.64
C ARG A 104 -3.66 17.97 -6.76
N SER A 105 -4.72 17.31 -7.21
CA SER A 105 -5.33 16.19 -6.48
C SER A 105 -4.43 14.96 -6.44
N ALA A 106 -3.55 14.78 -7.43
CA ALA A 106 -2.65 13.63 -7.49
C ALA A 106 -1.68 13.56 -6.30
N LYS A 107 -1.30 14.71 -5.70
CA LYS A 107 -0.44 14.75 -4.50
C LYS A 107 -1.13 14.21 -3.24
N PHE A 108 -2.45 14.10 -3.22
CA PHE A 108 -3.20 13.54 -2.10
C PHE A 108 -3.33 12.01 -2.19
N ILE A 109 -3.10 11.41 -3.35
CA ILE A 109 -3.17 9.95 -3.52
C ILE A 109 -2.21 9.20 -2.56
N PRO A 110 -0.92 9.59 -2.40
CA PRO A 110 -0.06 9.01 -1.38
C PRO A 110 -0.65 9.03 0.04
N VAL A 111 -1.37 10.10 0.40
CA VAL A 111 -2.01 10.24 1.71
C VAL A 111 -3.14 9.22 1.85
N VAL A 112 -4.00 9.10 0.83
CA VAL A 112 -5.09 8.12 0.82
C VAL A 112 -4.55 6.70 0.94
N VAL A 113 -3.48 6.37 0.22
CA VAL A 113 -2.84 5.05 0.29
C VAL A 113 -2.36 4.75 1.71
N LEU A 114 -1.67 5.68 2.37
CA LEU A 114 -1.21 5.49 3.75
C LEU A 114 -2.35 5.39 4.76
N VAL A 115 -3.42 6.17 4.56
CA VAL A 115 -4.61 6.11 5.42
C VAL A 115 -5.27 4.75 5.31
N VAL A 116 -5.59 4.30 4.08
CA VAL A 116 -6.24 3.01 3.84
C VAL A 116 -5.38 1.86 4.36
N ASN A 117 -4.06 1.86 4.11
CA ASN A 117 -3.18 0.80 4.60
C ASN A 117 -3.14 0.73 6.13
N GLY A 118 -3.01 1.88 6.82
CA GLY A 118 -3.00 1.87 8.29
C GLY A 118 -4.35 1.44 8.88
N LEU A 119 -5.46 1.85 8.29
CA LEU A 119 -6.79 1.40 8.70
C LEU A 119 -6.95 -0.11 8.52
N ILE A 120 -6.61 -0.65 7.34
CA ILE A 120 -6.71 -2.09 7.05
C ILE A 120 -5.87 -2.92 8.03
N ILE A 121 -4.62 -2.50 8.31
CA ILE A 121 -3.75 -3.22 9.25
C ILE A 121 -4.36 -3.27 10.64
N SER A 122 -4.85 -2.13 11.15
CA SER A 122 -5.49 -2.09 12.46
C SER A 122 -6.75 -2.95 12.52
N GLY A 123 -7.56 -2.96 11.45
CA GLY A 123 -8.74 -3.80 11.34
C GLY A 123 -8.41 -5.28 11.25
N ALA A 124 -7.32 -5.66 10.57
CA ALA A 124 -6.87 -7.05 10.48
C ALA A 124 -6.43 -7.57 11.85
N VAL A 125 -5.64 -6.79 12.60
CA VAL A 125 -5.23 -7.14 13.96
C VAL A 125 -6.44 -7.30 14.88
N TRP A 126 -7.41 -6.40 14.78
CA TRP A 126 -8.65 -6.48 15.54
C TRP A 126 -9.47 -7.73 15.15
N TYR A 127 -9.63 -8.01 13.86
CA TYR A 127 -10.36 -9.16 13.35
C TYR A 127 -9.77 -10.48 13.88
N PHE A 128 -8.46 -10.64 13.79
CA PHE A 128 -7.77 -11.82 14.34
C PHE A 128 -7.94 -11.93 15.86
N SER A 129 -7.93 -10.80 16.58
CA SER A 129 -8.21 -10.81 18.02
C SER A 129 -9.63 -11.28 18.34
N THR A 130 -10.63 -10.99 17.48
CA THR A 130 -12.00 -11.48 17.67
C THR A 130 -12.17 -12.96 17.34
N GLU A 131 -11.35 -13.50 16.44
CA GLU A 131 -11.27 -14.93 16.14
C GLU A 131 -10.44 -15.71 17.19
N GLY A 132 -10.03 -15.04 18.28
CA GLY A 132 -9.28 -15.66 19.39
C GLY A 132 -7.78 -15.81 19.14
N ILE A 133 -7.23 -15.27 18.04
CA ILE A 133 -5.80 -15.27 17.76
C ILE A 133 -5.12 -14.23 18.65
N PRO A 134 -4.14 -14.62 19.49
CA PRO A 134 -3.43 -13.69 20.35
C PRO A 134 -2.70 -12.61 19.54
N ALA A 135 -2.73 -11.37 20.03
CA ALA A 135 -2.07 -10.24 19.36
C ALA A 135 -0.56 -10.46 19.11
N SER A 136 0.10 -11.26 19.96
CA SER A 136 1.51 -11.63 19.79
C SER A 136 1.73 -12.51 18.55
N VAL A 137 0.81 -13.43 18.26
CA VAL A 137 0.85 -14.30 17.07
C VAL A 137 0.60 -13.46 15.82
N SER A 138 -0.41 -12.60 15.83
CA SER A 138 -0.68 -11.67 14.73
C SER A 138 0.51 -10.74 14.46
N ALA A 139 1.11 -10.18 15.51
CA ALA A 139 2.29 -9.34 15.39
C ALA A 139 3.49 -10.10 14.81
N LEU A 140 3.75 -11.34 15.25
CA LEU A 140 4.86 -12.14 14.73
C LEU A 140 4.63 -12.63 13.30
N GLY A 141 3.38 -12.84 12.88
CA GLY A 141 3.06 -13.14 11.49
C GLY A 141 3.29 -11.93 10.57
N MET A 142 2.88 -10.75 11.01
CA MET A 142 2.89 -9.51 10.20
C MET A 142 4.20 -8.72 10.27
N LEU A 143 4.88 -8.66 11.43
CA LEU A 143 6.07 -7.82 11.62
C LEU A 143 7.26 -8.16 10.72
N PRO A 144 7.61 -9.43 10.45
CA PRO A 144 8.79 -9.77 9.66
C PRO A 144 8.79 -9.08 8.31
N HIS A 145 7.70 -9.22 7.53
CA HIS A 145 7.55 -8.55 6.24
C HIS A 145 7.02 -7.10 6.36
N GLY A 146 6.22 -6.81 7.39
CA GLY A 146 5.61 -5.50 7.58
C GLY A 146 6.62 -4.36 7.81
N ILE A 147 7.74 -4.61 8.49
CA ILE A 147 8.80 -3.60 8.66
C ILE A 147 9.36 -3.13 7.30
N PRO A 148 9.91 -4.01 6.44
CA PRO A 148 10.41 -3.59 5.13
C PRO A 148 9.30 -3.08 4.21
N GLU A 149 8.11 -3.69 4.21
CA GLU A 149 6.97 -3.27 3.37
C GLU A 149 6.49 -1.85 3.71
N LEU A 150 6.21 -1.57 4.98
CA LEU A 150 5.72 -0.26 5.42
C LEU A 150 6.78 0.83 5.27
N SER A 151 8.06 0.47 5.45
CA SER A 151 9.18 1.37 5.18
C SER A 151 9.26 1.73 3.69
N ALA A 152 9.14 0.73 2.81
CA ALA A 152 9.12 0.94 1.35
C ALA A 152 7.92 1.77 0.92
N LEU A 153 6.73 1.51 1.49
CA LEU A 153 5.51 2.26 1.21
C LEU A 153 5.60 3.71 1.68
N CYS A 154 6.12 3.96 2.89
CA CYS A 154 6.36 5.30 3.40
C CYS A 154 7.37 6.06 2.52
N LEU A 155 8.43 5.40 2.05
CA LEU A 155 9.38 5.99 1.10
C LEU A 155 8.70 6.31 -0.24
N ALA A 156 7.96 5.37 -0.82
CA ALA A 156 7.24 5.55 -2.09
C ALA A 156 6.25 6.71 -2.00
N CYS A 157 5.46 6.78 -0.93
CA CYS A 157 4.52 7.86 -0.68
C CYS A 157 5.22 9.20 -0.44
N GLY A 158 6.32 9.20 0.31
CA GLY A 158 7.15 10.38 0.53
C GLY A 158 7.73 10.93 -0.78
N ILE A 159 8.18 10.04 -1.67
CA ILE A 159 8.62 10.41 -3.02
C ILE A 159 7.46 10.99 -3.83
N GLY A 160 6.29 10.36 -3.82
CA GLY A 160 5.10 10.81 -4.56
C GLY A 160 4.57 12.19 -4.11
N MET A 161 4.77 12.55 -2.83
CA MET A 161 4.44 13.88 -2.30
C MET A 161 5.53 14.94 -2.57
N SER A 162 6.75 14.50 -2.87
CA SER A 162 7.90 15.38 -3.07
C SER A 162 7.96 15.96 -4.49
N ASP A 163 8.59 17.13 -4.62
CA ASP A 163 8.87 17.76 -5.91
C ASP A 163 10.15 17.22 -6.58
N MET A 164 10.55 15.97 -6.26
CA MET A 164 11.72 15.33 -6.88
C MET A 164 11.55 15.17 -8.39
N MET A 165 12.64 15.33 -9.14
CA MET A 165 12.66 15.09 -10.58
C MET A 165 12.47 13.60 -10.89
N ALA A 166 11.85 13.28 -12.03
CA ALA A 166 11.50 11.91 -12.41
C ALA A 166 12.70 10.93 -12.40
N HIS A 167 13.88 11.37 -12.84
CA HIS A 167 15.09 10.55 -12.82
C HIS A 167 15.56 10.23 -11.38
N ASP A 168 15.47 11.18 -10.44
CA ASP A 168 15.77 10.95 -9.02
C ASP A 168 14.74 10.03 -8.36
N ARG A 169 13.46 10.14 -8.75
CA ARG A 169 12.40 9.23 -8.29
C ARG A 169 12.70 7.80 -8.72
N ALA A 170 13.00 7.59 -10.00
CA ALA A 170 13.38 6.28 -10.53
C ALA A 170 14.63 5.72 -9.85
N ARG A 171 15.67 6.55 -9.69
CA ARG A 171 16.90 6.16 -8.98
C ARG A 171 16.62 5.71 -7.55
N THR A 172 15.78 6.45 -6.83
CA THR A 172 15.41 6.12 -5.43
C THR A 172 14.55 4.86 -5.38
N PHE A 173 13.63 4.69 -6.34
CA PHE A 173 12.82 3.49 -6.47
C PHE A 173 13.69 2.23 -6.62
N PHE A 174 14.59 2.20 -7.61
CA PHE A 174 15.43 1.02 -7.86
C PHE A 174 16.45 0.75 -6.76
N ARG A 175 16.93 1.79 -6.05
CA ARG A 175 17.96 1.63 -5.02
C ARG A 175 17.42 1.33 -3.62
N LEU A 176 16.23 1.82 -3.28
CA LEU A 176 15.70 1.73 -1.92
C LEU A 176 14.34 1.02 -1.88
N VAL A 177 13.38 1.46 -2.69
CA VAL A 177 11.99 0.98 -2.61
C VAL A 177 11.88 -0.47 -3.10
N LEU A 178 12.41 -0.77 -4.29
CA LEU A 178 12.34 -2.10 -4.88
C LEU A 178 13.04 -3.16 -4.01
N PRO A 179 14.30 -2.96 -3.55
CA PRO A 179 14.95 -3.94 -2.68
C PRO A 179 14.18 -4.22 -1.39
N LEU A 180 13.59 -3.19 -0.76
CA LEU A 180 12.78 -3.39 0.44
C LEU A 180 11.52 -4.21 0.16
N PHE A 181 10.83 -4.01 -0.96
CA PHE A 181 9.69 -4.86 -1.32
C PHE A 181 10.09 -6.28 -1.68
N VAL A 182 11.26 -6.48 -2.30
CA VAL A 182 11.79 -7.83 -2.54
C VAL A 182 12.04 -8.54 -1.20
N VAL A 183 12.68 -7.86 -0.25
CA VAL A 183 12.91 -8.40 1.10
C VAL A 183 11.58 -8.69 1.81
N ALA A 184 10.60 -7.78 1.74
CA ALA A 184 9.27 -8.00 2.30
C ALA A 184 8.57 -9.22 1.68
N ALA A 185 8.59 -9.35 0.36
CA ALA A 185 8.00 -10.50 -0.33
C ALA A 185 8.69 -11.82 0.04
N VAL A 186 10.02 -11.82 0.17
CA VAL A 186 10.75 -13.01 0.67
C VAL A 186 10.29 -13.37 2.08
N LEU A 187 10.17 -12.36 2.95
CA LEU A 187 9.75 -12.57 4.33
C LEU A 187 8.31 -13.09 4.38
N GLU A 188 7.40 -12.54 3.58
CA GLU A 188 5.98 -12.93 3.55
C GLU A 188 5.78 -14.33 2.96
N THR A 189 6.53 -14.71 1.93
CA THR A 189 6.40 -16.03 1.28
C THR A 189 7.05 -17.16 2.07
N TRP A 190 8.26 -16.97 2.61
CA TRP A 190 9.01 -18.08 3.20
C TRP A 190 9.14 -17.99 4.72
N ILE A 191 9.22 -16.80 5.29
CA ILE A 191 9.58 -16.64 6.71
C ILE A 191 8.33 -16.53 7.59
N SER A 192 7.36 -15.69 7.22
CA SER A 192 6.12 -15.49 7.95
C SER A 192 5.33 -16.80 8.15
N PRO A 193 5.16 -17.68 7.14
CA PRO A 193 4.48 -18.96 7.34
C PRO A 193 5.23 -19.89 8.31
N LEU A 194 6.57 -19.93 8.23
CA LEU A 194 7.39 -20.73 9.15
C LEU A 194 7.28 -20.23 10.59
N VAL A 195 7.30 -18.90 10.80
CA VAL A 195 7.13 -18.29 12.12
C VAL A 195 5.74 -18.61 12.68
N MET A 196 4.69 -18.51 11.87
CA MET A 196 3.33 -18.84 12.28
C MET A 196 3.18 -20.33 12.62
N ALA A 197 3.71 -21.23 11.79
CA ALA A 197 3.67 -22.67 12.05
C ALA A 197 4.43 -23.05 13.33
N TRP A 198 5.60 -22.46 13.56
CA TRP A 198 6.38 -22.67 14.79
C TRP A 198 5.63 -22.18 16.04
N MET A 199 4.96 -21.03 15.95
CA MET A 199 4.15 -20.50 17.05
C MET A 199 2.95 -21.40 17.34
N TRP A 200 2.22 -21.82 16.30
CA TRP A 200 1.08 -22.73 16.42
C TRP A 200 1.45 -24.02 17.17
N ALA A 201 2.58 -24.62 16.77
CA ALA A 201 3.11 -25.82 17.43
C ALA A 201 3.49 -25.60 18.91
N LYS A 202 3.83 -24.36 19.31
CA LYS A 202 4.27 -24.03 20.67
C LYS A 202 3.12 -23.57 21.59
N THR A 203 2.10 -22.91 21.03
CA THR A 203 0.97 -22.39 21.81
C THR A 203 -0.21 -23.35 21.92
N GLY A 204 -0.25 -24.42 21.12
CA GLY A 204 -1.31 -25.44 21.20
C GLY A 204 -2.71 -24.91 20.88
N LEU A 205 -2.76 -23.80 20.14
CA LEU A 205 -3.98 -23.36 19.45
C LEU A 205 -4.25 -24.26 18.25
#